data_AF-A0A453IC51-F1
#
_entry.id   AF-A0A453IC51-F1
#
_cell.length_a   1.000
_cell.length_b   1.000
_cell.length_c   1.000
_cell.angle_alpha   90.00
_cell.angle_beta   90.00
_cell.angle_gamma   90.00
#
_symmetry.space_group_name_H-M   'P 1'
#
loop_
_entity.id
_entity.type
_entity.pdbx_description
1 polymer ?
#
loop_
_entity_poly.entity_id
_entity_poly.type
_entity_poly.pdbx_seq_one_letter_code
_entity_poly.pdbx_strand_id
1 'polypeptide(L)'
;QGLQDKIKVVAIDLADRPAWYKEKVYPENKVPALEHNNQVKGESLDLVKYIDSNFDGPALLPDDSAKKQFAEELLAFSDGFNSAFFSCLRSKGDVSDEAAAAVDKIEAALGKFSDGPFFLGQFSLVDMAYVPFIERFQIFYSGIKKDDLAKGRPNLHKFIEEVNKVDAYTQTKLDPQFLLDQMKEKFGIA
;
A
#
# COMPACT_ATOMS: atom_id res chain seq x y z
N GLN A 1 12.39 -16.07 8.57
CA GLN A 1 11.95 -15.68 9.94
C GLN A 1 11.77 -14.18 9.94
N GLY A 2 10.62 -13.66 10.37
CA GLY A 2 10.33 -12.22 10.35
C GLY A 2 10.74 -11.53 11.65
N LEU A 3 10.31 -10.28 11.83
CA LEU A 3 10.63 -9.45 12.99
C LEU A 3 9.58 -9.53 14.11
N GLN A 4 8.69 -10.54 14.11
CA GLN A 4 7.56 -10.63 15.05
C GLN A 4 8.01 -10.70 16.51
N ASP A 5 9.15 -11.33 16.80
CA ASP A 5 9.71 -11.41 18.16
C ASP A 5 10.56 -10.17 18.53
N LYS A 6 10.89 -9.33 17.53
CA LYS A 6 11.73 -8.13 17.70
C LYS A 6 10.91 -6.84 17.77
N ILE A 7 9.75 -6.80 17.12
CA ILE A 7 8.88 -5.62 17.04
C ILE A 7 7.57 -5.90 17.76
N LYS A 8 7.33 -5.17 18.85
CA LYS A 8 6.06 -5.20 19.56
C LYS A 8 5.04 -4.31 18.83
N VAL A 9 3.93 -4.90 18.40
CA VAL A 9 2.81 -4.17 17.81
C VAL A 9 1.92 -3.59 18.91
N VAL A 10 1.60 -2.30 18.80
CA VAL A 10 0.62 -1.61 19.66
C VAL A 10 -0.48 -1.05 18.75
N ALA A 11 -1.68 -1.62 18.85
CA ALA A 11 -2.82 -1.16 18.07
C ALA A 11 -3.34 0.18 18.63
N ILE A 12 -3.65 1.11 17.72
CA ILE A 12 -4.26 2.40 18.05
C ILE A 12 -5.64 2.44 17.39
N ASP A 13 -6.69 2.58 18.20
CA ASP A 13 -8.03 2.90 17.68
C ASP A 13 -7.99 4.31 17.09
N LEU A 14 -8.34 4.43 15.80
CA LEU A 14 -8.31 5.72 15.11
C LEU A 14 -9.57 6.56 15.34
N ALA A 15 -10.68 5.94 15.75
CA ALA A 15 -11.93 6.61 16.12
C ALA A 15 -11.86 7.15 17.56
N ASP A 16 -11.17 6.43 18.45
CA ASP A 16 -10.91 6.84 19.84
C ASP A 16 -9.41 6.79 20.16
N ARG A 17 -8.66 7.72 19.57
CA ARG A 17 -7.19 7.76 19.74
C ARG A 17 -6.84 8.09 21.19
N PRO A 18 -6.00 7.28 21.85
CA PRO A 18 -5.62 7.56 23.23
C PRO A 18 -4.74 8.83 23.31
N ALA A 19 -5.06 9.72 24.24
CA ALA A 19 -4.37 11.00 24.41
C ALA A 19 -2.84 10.84 24.58
N TRP A 20 -2.41 9.78 25.27
CA TRP A 20 -0.99 9.51 25.51
C TRP A 20 -0.19 9.32 24.22
N TYR A 21 -0.81 8.87 23.13
CA TYR A 21 -0.10 8.62 21.87
C TYR A 21 0.45 9.92 21.30
N LYS A 22 -0.41 10.94 21.16
CA LYS A 22 0.00 12.27 20.71
C LYS A 22 0.94 12.95 21.70
N GLU A 23 0.65 12.85 22.99
CA GLU A 23 1.38 13.59 24.03
C GLU A 23 2.78 13.03 24.32
N LYS A 24 2.96 11.71 24.21
CA LYS A 24 4.15 11.02 24.73
C LYS A 24 4.91 10.21 23.70
N VAL A 25 4.28 9.85 22.58
CA VAL A 25 4.90 8.96 21.58
C VAL A 25 5.13 9.70 20.27
N TYR A 26 4.06 10.13 19.59
CA TYR A 26 4.18 10.72 18.26
C TYR A 26 3.27 11.96 18.09
N PRO A 27 3.83 13.18 18.22
CA PRO A 27 3.06 14.45 18.18
C PRO A 27 2.21 14.68 16.93
N GLU A 28 2.65 14.16 15.79
CA GLU A 28 1.94 14.20 14.50
C GLU A 28 0.63 13.39 14.56
N ASN A 29 0.49 12.50 15.55
CA ASN A 29 -0.72 11.75 15.84
C ASN A 29 -1.23 10.98 14.62
N LYS A 30 -0.34 10.32 13.88
CA LYS A 30 -0.64 9.46 12.72
C LYS A 30 0.01 8.10 12.91
N VAL A 31 -0.57 7.07 12.32
CA VAL A 31 0.04 5.74 12.22
C VAL A 31 0.44 5.45 10.78
N PRO A 32 1.46 4.59 10.54
CA PRO A 32 2.32 3.95 11.54
C PRO A 32 3.35 4.91 12.16
N ALA A 33 3.80 4.58 13.37
CA ALA A 33 5.00 5.15 13.99
C ALA A 33 5.84 4.01 14.60
N LEU A 34 7.16 4.12 14.51
CA LEU A 34 8.12 3.14 15.03
C LEU A 34 9.01 3.80 16.08
N GLU A 35 9.02 3.23 17.28
CA GLU A 35 9.99 3.57 18.31
C GLU A 35 11.16 2.58 18.28
N HIS A 36 12.37 3.07 18.01
CA HIS A 36 13.59 2.26 18.05
C HIS A 36 14.78 3.13 18.48
N ASN A 37 15.63 2.61 19.37
CA ASN A 37 16.76 3.33 19.96
C ASN A 37 16.36 4.69 20.58
N ASN A 38 15.27 4.70 21.36
CA ASN A 38 14.71 5.90 22.02
C ASN A 38 14.35 7.04 21.04
N GLN A 39 14.10 6.71 19.78
CA GLN A 39 13.65 7.65 18.76
C GLN A 39 12.37 7.13 18.12
N VAL A 40 11.37 8.01 18.02
CA VAL A 40 10.13 7.75 17.29
C VAL A 40 10.26 8.30 15.88
N LYS A 41 9.88 7.49 14.90
CA LYS A 41 9.87 7.82 13.47
C LYS A 41 8.47 7.57 12.93
N GLY A 42 7.99 8.42 12.03
CA GLY A 42 6.76 8.18 11.26
C GLY A 42 7.06 8.07 9.78
N GLU A 43 6.02 8.30 8.97
CA GLU A 43 6.03 8.18 7.51
C GLU A 43 6.27 6.73 7.03
N SER A 44 5.22 6.08 6.54
CA SER A 44 5.22 4.64 6.26
C SER A 44 6.36 4.19 5.33
N LEU A 45 6.67 4.95 4.28
CA LEU A 45 7.75 4.63 3.34
C LEU A 45 9.13 4.74 3.98
N ASP A 46 9.34 5.75 4.82
CA ASP A 46 10.61 5.92 5.55
C ASP A 46 10.78 4.82 6.59
N LEU A 47 9.70 4.35 7.21
CA LEU A 47 9.74 3.21 8.12
C LEU A 47 10.13 1.91 7.42
N VAL A 48 9.60 1.64 6.22
CA VAL A 48 9.99 0.42 5.48
C VAL A 48 11.47 0.47 5.08
N LYS A 49 11.96 1.62 4.61
CA LYS A 49 13.40 1.82 4.32
C LYS A 49 14.26 1.69 5.57
N TYR A 50 13.79 2.23 6.70
CA TYR A 50 14.47 2.14 7.98
C TYR A 50 14.59 0.68 8.44
N ILE A 51 13.51 -0.10 8.31
CA ILE A 51 13.51 -1.52 8.65
C ILE A 51 14.52 -2.29 7.78
N ASP A 52 14.50 -2.09 6.46
CA ASP A 52 15.43 -2.72 5.51
C ASP A 52 16.90 -2.41 5.84
N SER A 53 17.19 -1.20 6.33
CA SER A 53 18.56 -0.75 6.63
C SER A 53 19.06 -1.10 8.04
N ASN A 54 18.17 -1.43 8.99
CA ASN A 54 18.52 -1.56 10.42
C ASN A 54 18.21 -2.94 11.02
N PHE A 55 17.54 -3.81 10.28
CA PHE A 55 17.18 -5.15 10.75
C PHE A 55 17.62 -6.20 9.73
N ASP A 56 18.03 -7.37 10.23
CA ASP A 56 18.35 -8.50 9.36
C ASP A 56 17.12 -8.98 8.59
N GLY A 57 17.30 -9.28 7.30
CA GLY A 57 16.23 -9.79 6.45
C GLY A 57 16.66 -9.87 4.98
N PRO A 58 15.80 -10.41 4.11
CA PRO A 58 15.99 -10.27 2.67
C PRO A 58 15.91 -8.80 2.29
N ALA A 59 16.81 -8.35 1.41
CA ALA A 59 16.81 -6.97 0.92
C ALA A 59 15.50 -6.64 0.20
N LEU A 60 14.92 -5.49 0.50
CA LEU A 60 13.66 -5.05 -0.10
C LEU A 60 13.84 -4.27 -1.41
N LEU A 61 15.08 -4.02 -1.82
CA LEU A 61 15.41 -3.41 -3.11
C LEU A 61 16.50 -4.24 -3.82
N PRO A 62 16.36 -4.47 -5.14
CA PRO A 62 17.42 -5.10 -5.95
C PRO A 62 18.64 -4.17 -6.07
N ASP A 63 19.82 -4.74 -6.33
CA ASP A 63 21.05 -3.95 -6.50
C ASP A 63 21.17 -3.25 -7.86
N ASP A 64 20.43 -3.72 -8.85
CA ASP A 64 20.40 -3.17 -10.21
C ASP A 64 20.01 -1.68 -10.23
N SER A 65 20.84 -0.86 -10.87
CA SER A 65 20.67 0.60 -10.88
C SER A 65 19.39 1.06 -11.60
N ALA A 66 18.99 0.38 -12.68
CA ALA A 66 17.77 0.73 -13.42
C ALA A 66 16.52 0.38 -12.61
N LYS A 67 16.54 -0.73 -11.86
CA LYS A 67 15.47 -1.10 -10.93
C LYS A 67 15.41 -0.14 -9.74
N LYS A 68 16.55 0.30 -9.18
CA LYS A 68 16.59 1.32 -8.11
C LYS A 68 15.98 2.65 -8.58
N GLN A 69 16.39 3.14 -9.75
CA GLN A 69 15.81 4.35 -10.32
C GLN A 69 14.29 4.20 -10.54
N PHE A 70 13.84 3.07 -11.08
CA PHE A 70 12.42 2.86 -11.30
C PHE A 70 11.63 2.75 -9.99
N ALA A 71 12.23 2.19 -8.94
CA ALA A 71 11.64 2.18 -7.60
C ALA A 71 11.40 3.61 -7.10
N GLU A 72 12.39 4.50 -7.22
CA GLU A 72 12.25 5.91 -6.83
C GLU A 72 11.13 6.61 -7.62
N GLU A 73 11.05 6.39 -8.93
CA GLU A 73 9.99 6.93 -9.79
C GLU A 73 8.58 6.47 -9.35
N LEU A 74 8.43 5.18 -9.02
CA LEU A 74 7.15 4.63 -8.58
C LEU A 74 6.79 5.11 -7.16
N LEU A 75 7.74 5.12 -6.23
CA LEU A 75 7.49 5.64 -4.88
C LEU A 75 7.12 7.13 -4.89
N ALA A 76 7.73 7.93 -5.79
CA ALA A 76 7.33 9.32 -5.97
C ALA A 76 5.92 9.46 -6.58
N PHE A 77 5.44 8.45 -7.30
CA PHE A 77 4.12 8.44 -7.93
C PHE A 77 3.00 7.94 -7.00
N SER A 78 3.31 7.28 -5.88
CA SER A 78 2.30 6.60 -5.04
C SER A 78 1.20 7.53 -4.52
N ASP A 79 1.56 8.76 -4.12
CA ASP A 79 0.60 9.73 -3.59
C ASP A 79 -0.35 10.25 -4.67
N GLY A 80 0.15 10.39 -5.90
CA GLY A 80 -0.68 10.75 -7.07
C GLY A 80 -1.67 9.64 -7.41
N PHE A 81 -1.20 8.39 -7.43
CA PHE A 81 -2.07 7.22 -7.61
C PHE A 81 -3.18 7.16 -6.56
N ASN A 82 -2.80 7.28 -5.28
CA ASN A 82 -3.77 7.25 -4.17
C ASN A 82 -4.77 8.41 -4.26
N SER A 83 -4.30 9.61 -4.57
CA SER A 83 -5.14 10.81 -4.68
C SER A 83 -6.17 10.69 -5.80
N ALA A 84 -5.77 10.22 -6.99
CA ALA A 84 -6.66 10.00 -8.12
C ALA A 84 -7.81 9.04 -7.75
N PHE A 85 -7.47 7.93 -7.10
CA PHE A 85 -8.43 6.91 -6.69
C PHE A 85 -9.39 7.39 -5.59
N PHE A 86 -8.88 7.99 -4.51
CA PHE A 86 -9.74 8.51 -3.44
C PHE A 86 -10.56 9.73 -3.89
N SER A 87 -10.10 10.53 -4.85
CA SER A 87 -10.88 11.60 -5.46
C SER A 87 -12.04 11.04 -6.26
N CYS A 88 -11.78 10.05 -7.11
CA CYS A 88 -12.80 9.38 -7.91
C CYS A 88 -13.84 8.65 -7.05
N LEU A 89 -13.44 8.00 -5.94
CA LEU A 89 -14.40 7.35 -5.02
C LEU A 89 -15.40 8.33 -4.40
N ARG A 90 -15.00 9.59 -4.18
CA ARG A 90 -15.88 10.64 -3.65
C ARG A 90 -16.81 11.26 -4.71
N SER A 91 -16.50 11.08 -5.99
CA SER A 91 -17.34 11.59 -7.07
C SER A 91 -18.53 10.67 -7.33
N LYS A 92 -19.62 11.24 -7.84
CA LYS A 92 -20.73 10.45 -8.40
C LYS A 92 -20.40 10.05 -9.84
N GLY A 93 -20.92 8.92 -10.28
CA GLY A 93 -20.73 8.40 -11.64
C GLY A 93 -19.53 7.47 -11.78
N ASP A 94 -19.15 7.24 -13.03
CA ASP A 94 -18.16 6.24 -13.44
C ASP A 94 -16.73 6.58 -12.98
N VAL A 95 -15.79 5.68 -13.28
CA VAL A 95 -14.36 5.88 -13.04
C VAL A 95 -13.88 7.11 -13.84
N SER A 96 -13.15 8.01 -13.19
CA SER A 96 -12.62 9.21 -13.86
C SER A 96 -11.43 8.87 -14.75
N ASP A 97 -11.22 9.68 -15.79
CA ASP A 97 -10.06 9.56 -16.69
C ASP A 97 -8.73 9.59 -15.91
N GLU A 98 -8.65 10.39 -14.84
CA GLU A 98 -7.46 10.45 -13.98
C GLU A 98 -7.20 9.13 -13.24
N ALA A 99 -8.24 8.51 -12.67
CA ALA A 99 -8.09 7.21 -12.00
C ALA A 99 -7.79 6.09 -13.01
N ALA A 100 -8.42 6.13 -14.18
CA ALA A 100 -8.14 5.19 -15.28
C ALA A 100 -6.68 5.31 -15.75
N ALA A 101 -6.20 6.52 -16.02
CA ALA A 101 -4.81 6.76 -16.41
C ALA A 101 -3.82 6.34 -15.31
N ALA A 102 -4.17 6.55 -14.04
CA ALA A 102 -3.33 6.15 -12.92
C ALA A 102 -3.16 4.62 -12.84
N VAL A 103 -4.22 3.83 -13.02
CA VAL A 103 -4.10 2.37 -13.02
C VAL A 103 -3.51 1.81 -14.31
N ASP A 104 -3.69 2.48 -15.45
CA ASP A 104 -3.01 2.10 -16.70
C ASP A 104 -1.49 2.31 -16.58
N LYS A 105 -1.04 3.34 -15.85
CA LYS A 105 0.37 3.50 -15.51
C LYS A 105 0.88 2.37 -14.61
N ILE A 106 0.07 1.87 -13.68
CA ILE A 106 0.42 0.71 -12.85
C ILE A 106 0.53 -0.56 -13.71
N GLU A 107 -0.42 -0.81 -14.60
CA GLU A 107 -0.38 -1.93 -15.56
C GLU A 107 0.90 -1.90 -16.41
N ALA A 108 1.25 -0.73 -16.95
CA ALA A 108 2.48 -0.56 -17.72
C ALA A 108 3.74 -0.77 -16.87
N ALA A 109 3.73 -0.29 -15.62
CA ALA A 109 4.86 -0.45 -14.70
C ALA A 109 5.11 -1.91 -14.32
N LEU A 110 4.06 -2.68 -14.07
CA LEU A 110 4.14 -4.12 -13.79
C LEU A 110 4.68 -4.91 -15.00
N GLY A 111 4.47 -4.41 -16.22
CA GLY A 111 5.01 -5.02 -17.45
C GLY A 111 6.45 -4.61 -17.80
N LYS A 112 7.11 -3.74 -17.02
CA LYS A 112 8.42 -3.17 -17.39
C LYS A 112 9.56 -4.17 -17.35
N PHE A 113 9.58 -5.04 -16.34
CA PHE A 113 10.64 -6.05 -16.17
C PHE A 113 10.06 -7.45 -16.38
N SER A 114 10.66 -8.22 -17.28
CA SER A 114 10.15 -9.54 -17.68
C SER A 114 10.61 -10.69 -16.79
N ASP A 115 11.42 -10.41 -15.77
CA ASP A 115 12.02 -11.42 -14.87
C ASP A 115 11.16 -11.74 -13.65
N GLY A 116 9.92 -11.26 -13.60
CA GLY A 116 8.88 -11.77 -12.71
C GLY A 116 7.65 -10.85 -12.63
N PRO A 117 6.67 -11.18 -11.77
CA PRO A 117 5.33 -10.58 -11.77
C PRO A 117 5.21 -9.30 -10.94
N PHE A 118 6.30 -8.85 -10.32
CA PHE A 118 6.36 -7.72 -9.40
C PHE A 118 6.93 -6.47 -10.07
N PHE A 119 6.75 -5.29 -9.48
CA PHE A 119 7.16 -4.01 -10.10
C PHE A 119 8.63 -3.96 -10.51
N LEU A 120 9.50 -4.67 -9.78
CA LEU A 120 10.93 -4.78 -10.04
C LEU A 120 11.35 -6.21 -10.43
N GLY A 121 10.42 -7.02 -10.96
CA GLY A 121 10.60 -8.44 -11.28
C GLY A 121 10.50 -9.35 -10.05
N GLN A 122 11.10 -8.96 -8.93
CA GLN A 122 10.99 -9.64 -7.64
C GLN A 122 10.21 -8.78 -6.63
N PHE A 123 9.62 -9.43 -5.61
CA PHE A 123 8.90 -8.72 -4.55
C PHE A 123 9.84 -7.76 -3.82
N SER A 124 9.38 -6.53 -3.64
CA SER A 124 10.20 -5.39 -3.22
C SER A 124 9.41 -4.40 -2.38
N LEU A 125 10.10 -3.37 -1.87
CA LEU A 125 9.50 -2.24 -1.18
C LEU A 125 8.41 -1.56 -2.02
N VAL A 126 8.56 -1.53 -3.34
CA VAL A 126 7.55 -0.93 -4.24
C VAL A 126 6.24 -1.72 -4.16
N ASP A 127 6.31 -3.05 -4.20
CA ASP A 127 5.13 -3.91 -4.07
C ASP A 127 4.46 -3.71 -2.70
N MET A 128 5.24 -3.59 -1.63
CA MET A 128 4.74 -3.28 -0.28
C MET A 128 4.04 -1.92 -0.19
N ALA A 129 4.55 -0.91 -0.92
CA ALA A 129 3.95 0.42 -0.95
C ALA A 129 2.60 0.43 -1.67
N TYR A 130 2.44 -0.37 -2.72
CA TYR A 130 1.24 -0.36 -3.56
C TYR A 130 0.18 -1.40 -3.16
N VAL A 131 0.59 -2.60 -2.73
CA VAL A 131 -0.36 -3.71 -2.50
C VAL A 131 -1.50 -3.36 -1.53
N PRO A 132 -1.30 -2.63 -0.41
CA PRO A 132 -2.40 -2.33 0.51
C PRO A 132 -3.45 -1.41 -0.14
N PHE A 133 -3.04 -0.55 -1.06
CA PHE A 133 -3.93 0.37 -1.78
C PHE A 133 -4.63 -0.34 -2.93
N ILE A 134 -3.90 -1.13 -3.74
CA ILE A 134 -4.49 -1.92 -4.82
C ILE A 134 -5.57 -2.87 -4.27
N GLU A 135 -5.28 -3.60 -3.18
CA GLU A 135 -6.26 -4.46 -2.51
C GLU A 135 -7.55 -3.72 -2.16
N ARG A 136 -7.40 -2.57 -1.47
CA ARG A 136 -8.52 -1.75 -1.03
C ARG A 136 -9.29 -1.16 -2.22
N PHE A 137 -8.60 -0.66 -3.23
CA PHE A 137 -9.24 -0.10 -4.41
C PHE A 137 -9.99 -1.15 -5.22
N GLN A 138 -9.51 -2.40 -5.33
CA GLN A 138 -10.29 -3.47 -5.95
C GLN A 138 -11.63 -3.68 -5.23
N ILE A 139 -11.61 -3.73 -3.90
CA ILE A 139 -12.81 -3.89 -3.07
C ILE A 139 -13.75 -2.69 -3.26
N PHE A 140 -13.23 -1.47 -3.14
CA PHE A 140 -14.02 -0.25 -3.17
C PHE A 140 -14.62 0.02 -4.55
N TYR A 141 -13.85 -0.15 -5.62
CA TYR A 141 -14.34 0.11 -6.98
C TYR A 141 -15.37 -0.94 -7.41
N SER A 142 -15.17 -2.21 -7.07
CA SER A 142 -16.19 -3.24 -7.31
C SER A 142 -17.46 -2.97 -6.51
N GLY A 143 -17.33 -2.61 -5.23
CA GLY A 143 -18.46 -2.37 -4.32
C GLY A 143 -19.24 -1.09 -4.61
N ILE A 144 -18.55 0.02 -4.90
CA ILE A 144 -19.11 1.38 -5.00
C ILE A 144 -19.31 1.80 -6.47
N LYS A 145 -18.29 1.62 -7.31
CA LYS A 145 -18.30 2.06 -8.73
C LYS A 145 -18.80 0.97 -9.69
N LYS A 146 -18.95 -0.27 -9.22
CA LYS A 146 -19.28 -1.45 -10.03
C LYS A 146 -18.27 -1.68 -11.16
N ASP A 147 -17.01 -1.35 -10.90
CA ASP A 147 -15.90 -1.46 -11.83
C ASP A 147 -14.89 -2.53 -11.39
N ASP A 148 -14.36 -3.27 -12.36
CA ASP A 148 -13.26 -4.21 -12.15
C ASP A 148 -11.96 -3.58 -12.64
N LEU A 149 -11.13 -3.14 -11.68
CA LEU A 149 -9.85 -2.50 -11.96
C LEU A 149 -8.87 -3.40 -12.72
N ALA A 150 -8.99 -4.72 -12.63
CA ALA A 150 -8.09 -5.65 -13.33
C ALA A 150 -8.58 -5.97 -14.76
N LYS A 151 -9.79 -5.54 -15.13
CA LYS A 151 -10.36 -5.83 -16.45
C LYS A 151 -9.50 -5.20 -17.56
N GLY A 152 -8.99 -6.04 -18.45
CA GLY A 152 -8.11 -5.60 -19.55
C GLY A 152 -6.68 -5.29 -19.12
N ARG A 153 -6.30 -5.58 -17.86
CA ARG A 153 -4.98 -5.29 -17.27
C ARG A 153 -4.30 -6.59 -16.81
N PRO A 154 -3.73 -7.38 -17.75
CA PRO A 154 -3.19 -8.71 -17.45
C PRO A 154 -2.02 -8.68 -16.46
N ASN A 155 -1.16 -7.66 -16.48
CA ASN A 155 -0.03 -7.59 -15.54
C ASN A 155 -0.53 -7.32 -14.12
N LEU A 156 -1.51 -6.42 -13.95
CA LEU A 156 -2.17 -6.17 -12.68
C LEU A 156 -2.88 -7.42 -12.17
N HIS A 157 -3.60 -8.14 -13.03
CA HIS A 157 -4.23 -9.41 -12.67
C HIS A 157 -3.18 -10.42 -12.16
N LYS A 158 -2.05 -10.54 -12.87
CA LYS A 158 -0.96 -11.43 -12.48
C LYS A 158 -0.30 -11.01 -11.17
N PHE A 159 -0.06 -9.72 -10.98
CA PHE A 159 0.46 -9.16 -9.73
C PHE A 159 -0.45 -9.50 -8.54
N ILE A 160 -1.76 -9.31 -8.68
CA ILE A 160 -2.73 -9.63 -7.63
C ILE A 160 -2.69 -11.13 -7.30
N GLU A 161 -2.63 -12.00 -8.31
CA GLU A 161 -2.52 -13.45 -8.10
C GLU A 161 -1.27 -13.80 -7.29
N GLU A 162 -0.11 -13.27 -7.69
CA GLU A 162 1.19 -13.63 -7.12
C GLU A 162 1.42 -13.00 -5.74
N VAL A 163 0.96 -11.77 -5.50
CA VAL A 163 1.08 -11.14 -4.18
C VAL A 163 0.22 -11.86 -3.14
N ASN A 164 -0.94 -12.43 -3.51
CA ASN A 164 -1.75 -13.26 -2.61
C ASN A 164 -1.11 -14.61 -2.25
N LYS A 165 0.07 -14.95 -2.82
CA LYS A 165 0.89 -16.11 -2.41
C LYS A 165 2.01 -15.71 -1.42
N VAL A 166 2.17 -14.41 -1.14
CA VAL A 166 3.18 -13.91 -0.20
C VAL A 166 2.62 -13.97 1.22
N ASP A 167 3.10 -14.93 2.01
CA ASP A 167 2.64 -15.16 3.40
C ASP A 167 2.68 -13.90 4.28
N ALA A 168 3.73 -13.09 4.14
CA ALA A 168 3.89 -11.87 4.92
C ALA A 168 2.78 -10.83 4.61
N TYR A 169 2.28 -10.80 3.38
CA TYR A 169 1.16 -9.94 2.99
C TYR A 169 -0.18 -10.53 3.43
N THR A 170 -0.43 -11.81 3.18
CA THR A 170 -1.74 -12.44 3.46
C THR A 170 -2.12 -12.39 4.93
N GLN A 171 -1.14 -12.45 5.84
CA GLN A 171 -1.34 -12.29 7.29
C GLN A 171 -1.81 -10.89 7.71
N THR A 172 -1.72 -9.88 6.84
CA THR A 172 -2.09 -8.48 7.15
C THR A 172 -3.45 -8.07 6.59
N LYS A 173 -4.08 -8.95 5.80
CA LYS A 173 -5.37 -8.66 5.16
C LYS A 173 -6.49 -8.57 6.18
N LEU A 174 -7.45 -7.70 5.88
CA LEU A 174 -8.68 -7.56 6.66
C LEU A 174 -9.86 -8.14 5.88
N ASP A 175 -10.98 -8.34 6.58
CA ASP A 175 -12.21 -8.78 5.94
C ASP A 175 -12.65 -7.75 4.87
N PRO A 176 -12.92 -8.19 3.61
CA PRO A 176 -13.29 -7.27 2.54
C PRO A 176 -14.59 -6.50 2.78
N GLN A 177 -15.57 -7.13 3.45
CA GLN A 177 -16.85 -6.49 3.73
C GLN A 177 -16.67 -5.41 4.79
N PHE A 178 -15.91 -5.70 5.84
CA PHE A 178 -15.50 -4.71 6.85
C PHE A 178 -14.82 -3.49 6.22
N LEU A 179 -13.86 -3.69 5.31
CA LEU A 179 -13.19 -2.59 4.61
C LEU A 179 -14.17 -1.75 3.78
N LEU A 180 -15.07 -2.40 3.05
CA LEU A 180 -16.06 -1.73 2.21
C LEU A 180 -17.04 -0.89 3.05
N ASP A 181 -17.54 -1.45 4.15
CA ASP A 181 -18.49 -0.78 5.04
C ASP A 181 -17.85 0.45 5.70
N GLN A 182 -16.62 0.33 6.19
CA GLN A 182 -15.89 1.49 6.73
C GLN A 182 -15.67 2.58 5.69
N MET A 183 -15.35 2.23 4.44
CA MET A 183 -15.14 3.22 3.39
C MET A 183 -16.44 3.93 3.01
N LYS A 184 -17.54 3.18 2.92
CA LYS A 184 -18.87 3.73 2.69
C LYS A 184 -19.29 4.70 3.78
N GLU A 185 -19.14 4.30 5.05
CA GLU A 185 -19.42 5.15 6.20
C GLU A 185 -18.59 6.44 6.15
N LYS A 186 -17.28 6.32 5.95
CA LYS A 186 -16.36 7.46 5.89
C LYS A 186 -16.73 8.48 4.80
N PHE A 187 -17.23 8.03 3.66
CA PHE A 187 -17.60 8.90 2.54
C PHE A 187 -19.09 9.20 2.44
N GLY A 188 -19.91 8.71 3.39
CA GLY A 188 -21.36 8.90 3.38
C GLY A 188 -22.05 8.27 2.16
N ILE A 189 -21.54 7.12 1.70
CA ILE A 189 -22.07 6.38 0.55
C ILE A 189 -23.05 5.32 1.07
N ALA A 190 -24.31 5.38 0.61
CA ALA A 190 -25.33 4.36 0.89
C ALA A 190 -25.01 3.05 0.13
#